data_AF-A0A919PPI9-F1
#
_entry.id   AF-A0A919PPI9-F1
#
_cell.length_a   1.000
_cell.length_b   1.000
_cell.length_c   1.000
_cell.angle_alpha   90.00
_cell.angle_beta   90.00
_cell.angle_gamma   90.00
#
_symmetry.space_group_name_H-M   'P 1'
#
loop_
_entity.id
_entity.type
_entity.pdbx_description
1 polymer ?
#
loop_
_entity_poly.entity_id
_entity_poly.type
_entity_poly.pdbx_seq_one_letter_code
_entity_poly.pdbx_strand_id
1 'polypeptide(L)'
;MTTWNVAEPTRLELKGEVKDLQVRLVGGRINVVGADGPARVEVSAIGERSLTVTLDDDGALRISHGAFPKWPGLFWWMFHSRFKVDVSVVVPVRTPAVLHTVSGSVVVSSLRAGVHVDATSARVTLLGLDGRVSAKVISGSVEALTLDGEVELETVSGEIVVADSAARKVHARAISGSITCDLDNPPADTDVRLDTVSGEITARVREDSDLRVHLNAVSGRVVSAFPGLDRVGRNTVVGQLGAGTGRIAANATSGTITLLRRPVDLDEENDS
;
A
#
# COMPACT_ATOMS: atom_id res chain seq x y z
N MET A 1 0.64 26.57 -18.61
CA MET A 1 0.40 26.19 -17.21
C MET A 1 -0.90 26.82 -16.74
N THR A 2 -1.80 26.03 -16.14
CA THR A 2 -3.07 26.50 -15.57
C THR A 2 -3.09 26.26 -14.07
N THR A 3 -3.52 27.24 -13.29
CA THR A 3 -3.54 27.18 -11.82
C THR A 3 -4.92 27.55 -11.29
N TRP A 4 -5.44 26.75 -10.36
CA TRP A 4 -6.67 27.00 -9.63
C TRP A 4 -6.36 27.14 -8.13
N ASN A 5 -6.91 28.17 -7.51
CA ASN A 5 -6.94 28.31 -6.06
C ASN A 5 -8.33 27.93 -5.57
N VAL A 6 -8.45 26.76 -4.96
CA VAL A 6 -9.71 26.18 -4.50
C VAL A 6 -9.87 26.49 -3.02
N ALA A 7 -10.83 27.35 -2.69
CA ALA A 7 -11.15 27.74 -1.31
C ALA A 7 -12.53 27.22 -0.84
N GLU A 8 -13.32 26.64 -1.74
CA GLU A 8 -14.63 26.06 -1.49
C GLU A 8 -14.80 24.76 -2.28
N PRO A 9 -15.73 23.86 -1.89
CA PRO A 9 -15.98 22.62 -2.62
C PRO A 9 -16.27 22.90 -4.10
N THR A 10 -15.49 22.28 -4.99
CA THR A 10 -15.47 22.61 -6.41
C THR A 10 -15.11 21.37 -7.23
N ARG A 11 -15.70 21.26 -8.43
CA ARG A 11 -15.27 20.32 -9.46
C ARG A 11 -14.49 21.07 -10.54
N LEU A 12 -13.28 20.60 -10.83
CA LEU A 12 -12.41 21.16 -11.86
C LEU A 12 -12.40 20.25 -13.09
N GLU A 13 -12.75 20.83 -14.23
CA GLU A 13 -12.55 20.19 -15.53
C GLU A 13 -11.17 20.57 -16.07
N LEU A 14 -10.31 19.56 -16.21
CA LEU A 14 -8.94 19.77 -16.67
C LEU A 14 -8.92 19.85 -18.20
N LYS A 15 -8.42 20.97 -18.71
CA LYS A 15 -8.16 21.15 -20.14
C LYS A 15 -6.73 20.71 -20.43
N GLY A 16 -6.56 19.47 -20.90
CA GLY A 16 -5.26 18.91 -21.25
C GLY A 16 -5.13 17.46 -20.84
N GLU A 17 -4.10 16.80 -21.37
CA GLU A 17 -3.74 15.44 -20.97
C GLU A 17 -3.01 15.46 -19.63
N VAL A 18 -3.33 14.53 -18.74
CA VAL A 18 -2.61 14.34 -17.47
C VAL A 18 -1.70 13.13 -17.57
N LYS A 19 -0.40 13.37 -17.48
CA LYS A 19 0.65 12.36 -17.62
C LYS A 19 1.30 11.97 -16.30
N ASP A 20 1.21 12.82 -15.28
CA ASP A 20 1.76 12.59 -13.95
C ASP A 20 0.82 13.22 -12.90
N LEU A 21 0.61 12.53 -11.79
CA LEU A 21 -0.18 13.03 -10.66
C LEU A 21 0.69 13.16 -9.42
N GLN A 22 0.72 14.37 -8.84
CA GLN A 22 1.36 14.63 -7.55
C GLN A 22 0.36 15.24 -6.58
N VAL A 23 0.13 14.58 -5.46
CA VAL A 23 -0.74 15.11 -4.39
C VAL A 23 0.07 15.24 -3.12
N ARG A 24 0.06 16.42 -2.51
CA ARG A 24 0.73 16.71 -1.24
C ARG A 24 -0.22 17.38 -0.27
N LEU A 25 -0.82 16.58 0.62
CA LEU A 25 -1.74 17.08 1.64
C LEU A 25 -1.11 17.05 3.03
N VAL A 26 -1.70 17.85 3.92
CA VAL A 26 -1.36 17.83 5.35
C VAL A 26 -2.37 16.98 6.10
N GLY A 27 -3.65 17.18 5.81
CA GLY A 27 -4.72 16.47 6.49
C GLY A 27 -5.93 16.32 5.59
N GLY A 28 -6.56 15.15 5.67
CA GLY A 28 -7.81 14.86 4.97
C GLY A 28 -7.75 13.59 4.13
N ARG A 29 -8.54 13.54 3.06
CA ARG A 29 -8.72 12.35 2.24
C ARG A 29 -8.20 12.58 0.83
N ILE A 30 -7.36 11.67 0.37
CA ILE A 30 -6.92 11.55 -1.02
C ILE A 30 -7.60 10.30 -1.58
N ASN A 31 -8.40 10.45 -2.63
CA ASN A 31 -8.95 9.34 -3.40
C ASN A 31 -8.47 9.47 -4.85
N VAL A 32 -7.79 8.46 -5.37
CA VAL A 32 -7.30 8.42 -6.75
C VAL A 32 -7.88 7.19 -7.44
N VAL A 33 -8.48 7.41 -8.60
CA VAL A 33 -9.08 6.34 -9.41
C VAL A 33 -8.51 6.42 -10.83
N GLY A 34 -7.92 5.31 -11.28
CA GLY A 34 -7.61 5.11 -12.68
C GLY A 34 -8.88 4.75 -13.45
N ALA A 35 -9.18 5.50 -14.51
CA ALA A 35 -10.30 5.21 -15.39
C ALA A 35 -10.01 5.63 -16.84
N ASP A 36 -10.82 5.12 -17.76
CA ASP A 36 -10.82 5.61 -19.14
C ASP A 36 -11.51 6.98 -19.20
N GLY A 37 -10.94 7.91 -19.97
CA GLY A 37 -11.50 9.24 -20.22
C GLY A 37 -10.68 10.40 -19.66
N PRO A 38 -11.24 11.62 -19.67
CA PRO A 38 -10.51 12.82 -19.26
C PRO A 38 -10.30 12.86 -17.75
N ALA A 39 -9.15 13.40 -17.34
CA ALA A 39 -8.85 13.59 -15.94
C ALA A 39 -9.79 14.62 -15.28
N ARG A 40 -10.14 14.38 -14.01
CA ARG A 40 -11.06 15.23 -13.24
C ARG A 40 -10.55 15.37 -11.82
N VAL A 41 -10.71 16.56 -11.25
CA VAL A 41 -10.45 16.82 -9.83
C VAL A 41 -11.74 17.30 -9.18
N GLU A 42 -12.11 16.67 -8.08
CA GLU A 42 -13.25 17.05 -7.25
C GLU A 42 -12.77 17.28 -5.83
N VAL A 43 -13.02 18.49 -5.33
CA VAL A 43 -12.82 18.84 -3.92
C VAL A 43 -14.19 18.88 -3.28
N SER A 44 -14.55 17.87 -2.50
CA SER A 44 -15.90 17.74 -1.93
C SER A 44 -16.06 18.42 -0.57
N ALA A 45 -14.97 18.60 0.15
CA ALA A 45 -14.92 19.32 1.41
C ALA A 45 -13.58 20.01 1.57
N ILE A 46 -13.56 21.23 2.11
CA ILE A 46 -12.34 22.00 2.36
C ILE A 46 -12.48 22.82 3.64
N GLY A 47 -11.43 22.82 4.46
CA GLY A 47 -11.34 23.60 5.68
C GLY A 47 -10.85 25.03 5.43
N GLU A 48 -10.26 25.63 6.46
CA GLU A 48 -9.79 27.04 6.43
C GLU A 48 -8.65 27.29 5.40
N ARG A 49 -7.97 26.24 4.94
CA ARG A 49 -6.79 26.34 4.08
C ARG A 49 -7.11 25.92 2.67
N SER A 50 -6.93 26.86 1.73
CA SER A 50 -7.14 26.60 0.31
C SER A 50 -6.17 25.56 -0.25
N LEU A 51 -6.62 24.91 -1.33
CA LEU A 51 -5.81 24.04 -2.16
C LEU A 51 -5.35 24.81 -3.40
N THR A 52 -4.10 24.60 -3.76
CA THR A 52 -3.59 24.96 -5.08
C THR A 52 -3.61 23.71 -5.95
N VAL A 53 -4.29 23.80 -7.08
CA VAL A 53 -4.25 22.79 -8.15
C VAL A 53 -3.53 23.41 -9.34
N THR A 54 -2.53 22.73 -9.90
CA THR A 54 -1.80 23.19 -11.08
C THR A 54 -1.76 22.10 -12.13
N LEU A 55 -2.01 22.44 -13.39
CA LEU A 55 -1.74 21.61 -14.55
C LEU A 55 -0.69 22.30 -15.41
N ASP A 56 0.49 21.71 -15.48
CA ASP A 56 1.58 22.18 -16.32
C ASP A 56 1.36 21.81 -17.78
N ASP A 57 2.07 22.48 -18.70
CA ASP A 57 1.95 22.23 -20.14
C ASP A 57 2.50 20.87 -20.57
N ASP A 58 3.32 20.23 -19.72
CA ASP A 58 3.83 18.87 -19.91
C ASP A 58 2.85 17.78 -19.43
N GLY A 59 1.72 18.17 -18.83
CA GLY A 59 0.70 17.26 -18.30
C GLY A 59 0.90 16.84 -16.84
N ALA A 60 1.81 17.48 -16.09
CA ALA A 60 1.94 17.25 -14.65
C ALA A 60 0.80 17.95 -13.88
N LEU A 61 -0.07 17.15 -13.25
CA LEU A 61 -1.12 17.62 -12.35
C LEU A 61 -0.62 17.60 -10.90
N ARG A 62 -0.56 18.77 -10.26
CA ARG A 62 -0.17 18.88 -8.84
C ARG A 62 -1.29 19.45 -7.99
N ILE A 63 -1.54 18.83 -6.85
CA ILE A 63 -2.53 19.25 -5.86
C ILE A 63 -1.83 19.37 -4.51
N SER A 64 -1.83 20.56 -3.92
CA SER A 64 -1.23 20.78 -2.61
C SER A 64 -1.96 21.83 -1.80
N HIS A 65 -1.85 21.79 -0.48
CA HIS A 65 -2.25 22.96 0.32
C HIS A 65 -1.41 24.19 -0.06
N GLY A 66 -2.02 25.37 0.03
CA GLY A 66 -1.32 26.66 -0.12
C GLY A 66 -0.18 26.84 0.88
N ALA A 67 0.69 27.81 0.61
CA ALA A 67 1.96 28.00 1.31
C ALA A 67 1.87 27.95 2.84
N PHE A 68 2.85 27.27 3.44
CA PHE A 68 3.03 27.18 4.88
C PHE A 68 3.40 28.54 5.49
N PRO A 69 2.91 28.88 6.70
CA PRO A 69 3.49 29.96 7.48
C PRO A 69 4.98 29.67 7.74
N LYS A 70 5.86 30.65 7.51
CA LYS A 70 7.29 30.58 7.85
C LYS A 70 7.49 30.68 9.37
N TRP A 71 7.13 29.65 10.13
CA TRP A 71 7.41 29.58 11.56
C TRP A 71 8.51 28.55 11.84
N PRO A 72 9.43 28.81 12.80
CA PRO A 72 10.49 27.85 13.10
C PRO A 72 9.95 26.65 13.88
N GLY A 73 10.34 25.45 13.47
CA GLY A 73 10.49 24.23 14.29
C GLY A 73 9.31 23.75 15.17
N LEU A 74 8.89 22.49 14.95
CA LEU A 74 8.07 21.63 15.85
C LEU A 74 6.68 22.12 16.29
N PHE A 75 6.39 23.41 16.28
CA PHE A 75 5.14 24.02 16.71
C PHE A 75 4.00 23.96 15.68
N TRP A 76 4.26 23.51 14.44
CA TRP A 76 3.26 23.38 13.37
C TRP A 76 2.57 22.00 13.28
N TRP A 77 3.05 20.96 13.98
CA TRP A 77 2.10 19.96 14.51
C TRP A 77 1.09 20.73 15.40
N MET A 78 0.10 20.20 16.11
CA MET A 78 -0.77 21.02 17.00
C MET A 78 -1.80 21.88 16.21
N PHE A 79 -1.48 22.38 15.00
CA PHE A 79 -2.40 23.08 14.10
C PHE A 79 -2.84 22.27 12.88
N HIS A 80 -2.43 21.00 12.75
CA HIS A 80 -2.87 20.10 11.66
C HIS A 80 -4.40 19.91 11.61
N SER A 81 -5.13 20.17 12.70
CA SER A 81 -6.60 20.13 12.72
C SER A 81 -7.27 21.15 11.79
N ARG A 82 -6.53 22.19 11.35
CA ARG A 82 -7.01 23.24 10.44
C ARG A 82 -6.82 22.90 8.95
N PHE A 83 -6.07 21.84 8.66
CA PHE A 83 -5.84 21.33 7.32
C PHE A 83 -6.74 20.11 7.13
N LYS A 84 -7.94 20.34 6.59
CA LYS A 84 -8.88 19.28 6.23
C LYS A 84 -9.33 19.50 4.81
N VAL A 85 -9.19 18.47 3.98
CA VAL A 85 -9.69 18.51 2.62
C VAL A 85 -10.00 17.11 2.12
N ASP A 86 -11.07 16.98 1.35
CA ASP A 86 -11.43 15.73 0.68
C ASP A 86 -11.27 15.94 -0.82
N VAL A 87 -10.26 15.28 -1.40
CA VAL A 87 -9.92 15.37 -2.82
C VAL A 87 -10.12 14.01 -3.47
N SER A 88 -10.93 13.97 -4.52
CA SER A 88 -11.05 12.85 -5.43
C SER A 88 -10.47 13.23 -6.79
N VAL A 89 -9.58 12.40 -7.32
CA VAL A 89 -8.94 12.60 -8.62
C VAL A 89 -9.19 11.37 -9.48
N VAL A 90 -9.74 11.59 -10.67
CA VAL A 90 -9.80 10.58 -11.72
C VAL A 90 -8.73 10.90 -12.74
N VAL A 91 -7.89 9.92 -13.07
CA VAL A 91 -6.81 10.05 -14.07
C VAL A 91 -6.84 8.86 -15.04
N PRO A 92 -6.25 8.99 -16.24
CA PRO A 92 -6.00 7.84 -17.10
C PRO A 92 -5.29 6.70 -16.37
N VAL A 93 -5.65 5.45 -16.65
CA VAL A 93 -5.10 4.28 -15.93
C VAL A 93 -3.58 4.17 -16.01
N ARG A 94 -2.92 4.78 -17.00
CA ARG A 94 -1.46 4.77 -17.17
C ARG A 94 -0.74 5.97 -16.53
N THR A 95 -1.44 6.78 -15.75
CA THR A 95 -0.86 7.95 -15.07
C THR A 95 -0.17 7.50 -13.78
N PRO A 96 1.17 7.62 -13.66
CA PRO A 96 1.86 7.41 -12.39
C PRO A 96 1.39 8.42 -11.34
N ALA A 97 1.42 8.01 -10.07
CA ALA A 97 0.94 8.81 -8.95
C ALA A 97 1.93 8.84 -7.79
N VAL A 98 2.24 10.05 -7.31
CA VAL A 98 3.05 10.29 -6.13
C VAL A 98 2.21 11.04 -5.09
N LEU A 99 1.93 10.39 -3.97
CA LEU A 99 1.01 10.89 -2.95
C LEU A 99 1.76 11.06 -1.62
N HIS A 100 1.69 12.25 -1.06
CA HIS A 100 2.23 12.53 0.27
C HIS A 100 1.12 13.05 1.17
N THR A 101 1.01 12.50 2.37
CA THR A 101 0.11 13.05 3.40
C THR A 101 0.72 13.00 4.80
N VAL A 102 0.52 14.04 5.60
CA VAL A 102 0.89 13.97 7.02
C VAL A 102 -0.17 13.22 7.83
N SER A 103 -1.45 13.41 7.51
CA SER A 103 -2.55 12.80 8.26
C SER A 103 -3.79 12.52 7.41
N GLY A 104 -4.53 11.47 7.76
CA GLY A 104 -5.83 11.17 7.17
C GLY A 104 -5.90 9.84 6.43
N SER A 105 -6.44 9.81 5.21
CA SER A 105 -6.54 8.56 4.45
C SER A 105 -6.19 8.73 2.97
N VAL A 106 -5.57 7.71 2.41
CA VAL A 106 -5.23 7.63 0.98
C VAL A 106 -5.87 6.36 0.43
N VAL A 107 -6.66 6.52 -0.63
CA VAL A 107 -7.20 5.41 -1.40
C VAL A 107 -6.71 5.57 -2.84
N VAL A 108 -6.09 4.53 -3.38
CA VAL A 108 -5.67 4.48 -4.78
C VAL A 108 -6.23 3.23 -5.40
N SER A 109 -6.90 3.36 -6.54
CA SER A 109 -7.51 2.23 -7.21
C SER A 109 -7.34 2.25 -8.73
N SER A 110 -7.28 1.06 -9.34
CA SER A 110 -7.36 0.84 -10.78
C SER A 110 -6.28 1.53 -11.65
N LEU A 111 -5.10 1.78 -11.10
CA LEU A 111 -3.95 2.29 -11.86
C LEU A 111 -3.08 1.14 -12.39
N ARG A 112 -2.56 1.32 -13.60
CA ARG A 112 -1.64 0.41 -14.31
C ARG A 112 -0.29 1.08 -14.58
N ALA A 113 0.16 1.82 -13.58
CA ALA A 113 1.39 2.60 -13.59
C ALA A 113 1.95 2.68 -12.17
N GLY A 114 3.16 3.23 -12.04
CA GLY A 114 3.83 3.33 -10.75
C GLY A 114 3.05 4.18 -9.74
N VAL A 115 2.89 3.67 -8.52
CA VAL A 115 2.27 4.38 -7.39
C VAL A 115 3.25 4.45 -6.23
N HIS A 116 3.49 5.65 -5.72
CA HIS A 116 4.30 5.89 -4.53
C HIS A 116 3.53 6.69 -3.50
N VAL A 117 3.42 6.17 -2.27
CA VAL A 117 2.72 6.81 -1.15
C VAL A 117 3.66 6.98 0.03
N ASP A 118 3.86 8.22 0.50
CA ASP A 118 4.49 8.48 1.79
C ASP A 118 3.48 9.12 2.75
N ALA A 119 3.31 8.50 3.91
CA ALA A 119 2.45 9.03 4.95
C ALA A 119 3.06 9.00 6.35
N THR A 120 2.69 9.98 7.18
CA THR A 120 3.10 10.00 8.60
C THR A 120 2.08 9.34 9.50
N SER A 121 0.82 9.77 9.45
CA SER A 121 -0.26 9.26 10.32
C SER A 121 -1.54 9.02 9.51
N ALA A 122 -1.58 7.93 8.74
CA ALA A 122 -2.65 7.70 7.78
C ALA A 122 -3.04 6.23 7.60
N ARG A 123 -4.27 6.01 7.13
CA ARG A 123 -4.69 4.74 6.54
C ARG A 123 -4.50 4.80 5.03
N VAL A 124 -3.80 3.83 4.46
CA VAL A 124 -3.55 3.72 3.02
C VAL A 124 -4.22 2.46 2.51
N THR A 125 -5.07 2.58 1.49
CA THR A 125 -5.71 1.45 0.80
C THR A 125 -5.32 1.49 -0.68
N LEU A 126 -4.75 0.40 -1.16
CA LEU A 126 -4.24 0.22 -2.52
C LEU A 126 -4.99 -0.95 -3.14
N LEU A 127 -5.79 -0.70 -4.18
CA LEU A 127 -6.73 -1.68 -4.72
C LEU A 127 -6.59 -1.83 -6.24
N GLY A 128 -6.35 -3.05 -6.72
CA GLY A 128 -6.37 -3.32 -8.15
C GLY A 128 -5.30 -2.52 -8.91
N LEU A 129 -4.07 -2.49 -8.40
CA LEU A 129 -2.97 -1.75 -9.02
C LEU A 129 -2.03 -2.70 -9.76
N ASP A 130 -1.52 -2.25 -10.90
CA ASP A 130 -0.52 -2.95 -11.72
C ASP A 130 0.72 -2.07 -11.88
N GLY A 131 1.91 -2.66 -11.71
CA GLY A 131 3.20 -2.02 -11.89
C GLY A 131 4.04 -2.01 -10.61
N ARG A 132 4.82 -0.94 -10.40
CA ARG A 132 5.59 -0.75 -9.16
C ARG A 132 4.75 0.01 -8.15
N VAL A 133 4.45 -0.62 -7.02
CA VAL A 133 3.70 -0.02 -5.92
C VAL A 133 4.62 0.09 -4.70
N SER A 134 4.75 1.29 -4.16
CA SER A 134 5.53 1.57 -2.95
C SER A 134 4.68 2.37 -1.96
N ALA A 135 4.60 1.94 -0.71
CA ALA A 135 3.93 2.69 0.34
C ALA A 135 4.69 2.65 1.66
N LYS A 136 4.95 3.83 2.23
CA LYS A 136 5.63 4.00 3.50
C LYS A 136 4.75 4.78 4.47
N VAL A 137 4.46 4.20 5.63
CA VAL A 137 3.60 4.83 6.65
C VAL A 137 4.28 4.78 8.01
N ILE A 138 4.50 5.92 8.67
CA ILE A 138 5.12 5.89 10.01
C ILE A 138 4.14 5.30 11.04
N SER A 139 2.91 5.82 11.08
CA SER A 139 1.84 5.41 11.98
C SER A 139 0.54 5.20 11.21
N GLY A 140 -0.09 4.03 11.35
CA GLY A 140 -1.33 3.69 10.65
C GLY A 140 -1.21 2.47 9.76
N SER A 141 -2.29 2.10 9.07
CA SER A 141 -2.36 0.83 8.32
C SER A 141 -2.16 1.01 6.82
N VAL A 142 -1.62 -0.03 6.19
CA VAL A 142 -1.49 -0.18 4.74
C VAL A 142 -2.22 -1.45 4.33
N GLU A 143 -3.26 -1.30 3.52
CA GLU A 143 -4.03 -2.40 2.96
C GLU A 143 -3.78 -2.46 1.45
N ALA A 144 -3.24 -3.58 0.99
CA ALA A 144 -2.89 -3.84 -0.39
C ALA A 144 -3.69 -5.05 -0.90
N LEU A 145 -4.62 -4.80 -1.82
CA LEU A 145 -5.59 -5.77 -2.31
C LEU A 145 -5.50 -5.86 -3.83
N THR A 146 -5.43 -7.08 -4.36
CA THR A 146 -5.44 -7.30 -5.82
C THR A 146 -4.31 -6.54 -6.53
N LEU A 147 -3.08 -6.66 -6.05
CA LEU A 147 -1.92 -6.05 -6.68
C LEU A 147 -1.24 -7.01 -7.66
N ASP A 148 -0.81 -6.47 -8.80
CA ASP A 148 0.04 -7.12 -9.80
C ASP A 148 1.36 -6.33 -9.98
N GLY A 149 2.45 -7.02 -10.26
CA GLY A 149 3.78 -6.43 -10.40
C GLY A 149 4.68 -6.52 -9.16
N GLU A 150 5.33 -5.40 -8.79
CA GLU A 150 6.29 -5.32 -7.68
C GLU A 150 5.75 -4.43 -6.56
N VAL A 151 5.68 -4.97 -5.34
CA VAL A 151 5.07 -4.32 -4.18
C VAL A 151 6.09 -4.16 -3.06
N GLU A 152 6.30 -2.94 -2.59
CA GLU A 152 7.13 -2.63 -1.41
C GLU A 152 6.31 -1.82 -0.39
N LEU A 153 6.12 -2.37 0.81
CA LEU A 153 5.31 -1.76 1.87
C LEU A 153 6.15 -1.65 3.14
N GLU A 154 6.15 -0.47 3.76
CA GLU A 154 6.87 -0.21 5.00
C GLU A 154 5.95 0.45 6.04
N THR A 155 6.00 -0.03 7.28
CA THR A 155 5.46 0.69 8.43
C THR A 155 6.39 0.68 9.63
N VAL A 156 6.36 1.74 10.45
CA VAL A 156 7.03 1.72 11.76
C VAL A 156 6.08 1.10 12.79
N SER A 157 4.93 1.74 12.99
CA SER A 157 3.90 1.36 13.97
C SER A 157 2.55 1.29 13.27
N GLY A 158 2.15 0.10 12.84
CA GLY A 158 0.97 -0.06 12.01
C GLY A 158 0.68 -1.50 11.64
N GLU A 159 -0.32 -1.69 10.80
CA GLU A 159 -0.64 -2.99 10.22
C GLU A 159 -0.41 -2.91 8.71
N ILE A 160 0.26 -3.92 8.16
CA ILE A 160 0.32 -4.15 6.71
C ILE A 160 -0.51 -5.38 6.41
N VAL A 161 -1.51 -5.24 5.54
CA VAL A 161 -2.29 -6.35 5.00
C VAL A 161 -2.03 -6.44 3.50
N VAL A 162 -1.63 -7.62 3.04
CA VAL A 162 -1.53 -7.96 1.61
C VAL A 162 -2.44 -9.16 1.37
N ALA A 163 -3.44 -9.02 0.50
CA ALA A 163 -4.36 -10.11 0.14
C ALA A 163 -4.71 -10.11 -1.34
N ASP A 164 -5.15 -11.28 -1.83
CA ASP A 164 -5.65 -11.53 -3.19
C ASP A 164 -4.76 -10.96 -4.31
N SER A 165 -3.45 -10.92 -4.07
CA SER A 165 -2.48 -10.26 -4.95
C SER A 165 -1.70 -11.30 -5.75
N ALA A 166 -1.56 -11.07 -7.04
CA ALA A 166 -0.78 -11.88 -7.97
C ALA A 166 0.64 -11.31 -8.18
N ALA A 167 1.09 -10.43 -7.29
CA ALA A 167 2.39 -9.79 -7.38
C ALA A 167 3.53 -10.81 -7.40
N ARG A 168 4.42 -10.66 -8.39
CA ARG A 168 5.63 -11.49 -8.52
C ARG A 168 6.64 -11.20 -7.42
N LYS A 169 6.66 -9.97 -6.90
CA LYS A 169 7.51 -9.59 -5.77
C LYS A 169 6.71 -8.82 -4.75
N VAL A 170 6.78 -9.28 -3.50
CA VAL A 170 6.20 -8.60 -2.36
C VAL A 170 7.27 -8.45 -1.30
N HIS A 171 7.57 -7.22 -0.90
CA HIS A 171 8.40 -6.93 0.26
C HIS A 171 7.61 -6.09 1.26
N ALA A 172 7.23 -6.68 2.38
CA ALA A 172 6.55 -5.98 3.46
C ALA A 172 7.46 -5.91 4.69
N ARG A 173 7.62 -4.71 5.25
CA ARG A 173 8.47 -4.47 6.42
C ARG A 173 7.74 -3.69 7.51
N ALA A 174 7.84 -4.16 8.74
CA ALA A 174 7.33 -3.49 9.93
C ALA A 174 8.42 -3.37 10.99
N ILE A 175 8.34 -2.38 11.89
CA ILE A 175 9.22 -2.34 13.07
C ILE A 175 8.51 -2.94 14.28
N SER A 176 7.48 -2.28 14.77
CA SER A 176 6.64 -2.75 15.88
C SER A 176 5.24 -3.17 15.43
N GLY A 177 4.95 -3.03 14.13
CA GLY A 177 3.67 -3.36 13.51
C GLY A 177 3.49 -4.82 13.12
N SER A 178 2.24 -5.19 12.79
CA SER A 178 1.90 -6.52 12.27
C SER A 178 1.89 -6.55 10.74
N ILE A 179 2.19 -7.72 10.18
CA ILE A 179 2.11 -8.00 8.76
C ILE A 179 1.23 -9.23 8.58
N THR A 180 0.12 -9.07 7.86
CA THR A 180 -0.74 -10.17 7.41
C THR A 180 -0.59 -10.30 5.91
N CYS A 181 -0.18 -11.47 5.43
CA CYS A 181 -0.03 -11.76 4.02
C CYS A 181 -0.83 -13.01 3.68
N ASP A 182 -1.83 -12.86 2.81
CA ASP A 182 -2.71 -13.94 2.37
C ASP A 182 -2.48 -14.19 0.88
N LEU A 183 -1.81 -15.31 0.59
CA LEU A 183 -1.47 -15.75 -0.75
C LEU A 183 -2.39 -16.91 -1.12
N ASP A 184 -3.34 -16.62 -2.00
CA ASP A 184 -4.25 -17.64 -2.52
C ASP A 184 -3.61 -18.43 -3.66
N ASN A 185 -3.36 -17.81 -4.82
CA ASN A 185 -2.70 -18.46 -5.96
C ASN A 185 -1.44 -17.68 -6.40
N PRO A 186 -0.35 -17.73 -5.62
CA PRO A 186 0.86 -17.00 -5.98
C PRO A 186 1.43 -17.53 -7.32
N PRO A 187 1.85 -16.66 -8.25
CA PRO A 187 2.59 -17.07 -9.45
C PRO A 187 3.79 -17.97 -9.14
N ALA A 188 4.13 -18.84 -10.10
CA ALA A 188 5.21 -19.81 -9.94
C ALA A 188 6.56 -19.18 -9.60
N ASP A 189 6.84 -17.95 -10.02
CA ASP A 189 8.08 -17.22 -9.75
C ASP A 189 7.96 -16.16 -8.65
N THR A 190 6.89 -16.21 -7.84
CA THR A 190 6.67 -15.25 -6.76
C THR A 190 7.78 -15.28 -5.71
N ASP A 191 8.22 -14.09 -5.29
CA ASP A 191 9.21 -13.87 -4.23
C ASP A 191 8.62 -12.95 -3.16
N VAL A 192 8.17 -13.55 -2.06
CA VAL A 192 7.61 -12.85 -0.90
C VAL A 192 8.64 -12.76 0.22
N ARG A 193 8.89 -11.53 0.68
CA ARG A 193 9.72 -11.23 1.85
C ARG A 193 8.91 -10.42 2.85
N LEU A 194 8.84 -10.92 4.08
CA LEU A 194 8.15 -10.28 5.20
C LEU A 194 9.14 -10.10 6.33
N ASP A 195 9.37 -8.87 6.79
CA ASP A 195 10.32 -8.61 7.87
C ASP A 195 9.67 -7.78 8.99
N THR A 196 9.87 -8.18 10.24
CA THR A 196 9.49 -7.38 11.41
C THR A 196 10.61 -7.34 12.44
N VAL A 197 10.67 -6.30 13.28
CA VAL A 197 11.59 -6.31 14.42
C VAL A 197 10.92 -6.99 15.60
N SER A 198 9.82 -6.43 16.10
CA SER A 198 9.16 -6.89 17.32
C SER A 198 7.67 -7.21 17.15
N GLY A 199 7.11 -7.03 15.96
CA GLY A 199 5.70 -7.29 15.69
C GLY A 199 5.38 -8.74 15.31
N GLU A 200 4.22 -8.93 14.69
CA GLU A 200 3.74 -10.25 14.30
C GLU A 200 3.70 -10.37 12.77
N ILE A 201 4.12 -11.51 12.25
CA ILE A 201 3.94 -11.87 10.84
C ILE A 201 2.99 -13.06 10.80
N THR A 202 1.84 -12.90 10.14
CA THR A 202 0.95 -14.00 9.79
C THR A 202 0.93 -14.14 8.28
N ALA A 203 1.50 -15.24 7.78
CA ALA A 203 1.41 -15.61 6.38
C ALA A 203 0.40 -16.75 6.24
N ARG A 204 -0.56 -16.60 5.35
CA ARG A 204 -1.49 -17.65 4.95
C ARG A 204 -1.22 -18.00 3.49
N VAL A 205 -1.03 -19.29 3.22
CA VAL A 205 -0.65 -19.79 1.89
C VAL A 205 -1.52 -20.98 1.55
N ARG A 206 -2.00 -21.05 0.30
CA ARG A 206 -2.76 -22.19 -0.20
C ARG A 206 -1.93 -23.48 -0.18
N GLU A 207 -2.53 -24.57 0.27
CA GLU A 207 -1.81 -25.78 0.64
C GLU A 207 -1.12 -26.52 -0.51
N ASP A 208 -1.54 -26.28 -1.75
CA ASP A 208 -0.99 -26.80 -3.01
C ASP A 208 0.04 -25.85 -3.67
N SER A 209 0.45 -24.77 -2.99
CA SER A 209 1.40 -23.80 -3.57
C SER A 209 2.81 -24.37 -3.75
N ASP A 210 3.49 -23.97 -4.83
CA ASP A 210 4.87 -24.34 -5.13
C ASP A 210 5.89 -23.34 -4.55
N LEU A 211 6.16 -23.41 -3.24
CA LEU A 211 7.01 -22.42 -2.56
C LEU A 211 8.18 -23.04 -1.79
N ARG A 212 9.36 -22.42 -1.90
CA ARG A 212 10.42 -22.58 -0.91
C ARG A 212 10.14 -21.69 0.30
N VAL A 213 10.08 -22.29 1.48
CA VAL A 213 9.73 -21.63 2.72
C VAL A 213 10.98 -21.42 3.58
N HIS A 214 11.18 -20.21 4.08
CA HIS A 214 12.18 -19.89 5.10
C HIS A 214 11.61 -18.92 6.12
N LEU A 215 11.33 -19.41 7.32
CA LEU A 215 10.85 -18.63 8.44
C LEU A 215 11.92 -18.59 9.53
N ASN A 216 12.27 -17.42 10.02
CA ASN A 216 13.32 -17.29 11.03
C ASN A 216 13.01 -16.18 12.04
N ALA A 217 13.03 -16.51 13.33
CA ALA A 217 12.99 -15.53 14.41
C ALA A 217 14.27 -15.61 15.26
N VAL A 218 14.92 -14.49 15.55
CA VAL A 218 16.19 -14.50 16.32
C VAL A 218 15.93 -14.94 17.76
N SER A 219 15.12 -14.18 18.50
CA SER A 219 14.71 -14.46 19.88
C SER A 219 13.20 -14.67 20.03
N GLY A 220 12.46 -14.53 18.94
CA GLY A 220 11.01 -14.69 18.88
C GLY A 220 10.53 -16.13 18.74
N ARG A 221 9.35 -16.32 18.15
CA ARG A 221 8.71 -17.63 17.96
C ARG A 221 8.33 -17.87 16.51
N VAL A 222 8.49 -19.10 16.03
CA VAL A 222 8.02 -19.52 14.71
C VAL A 222 7.05 -20.69 14.84
N VAL A 223 5.83 -20.51 14.33
CA VAL A 223 4.76 -21.50 14.25
C VAL A 223 4.44 -21.77 12.79
N SER A 224 4.29 -23.04 12.43
CA SER A 224 3.88 -23.45 11.09
C SER A 224 2.80 -24.51 11.19
N ALA A 225 1.74 -24.35 10.40
CA ALA A 225 0.66 -25.33 10.25
C ALA A 225 0.96 -26.38 9.15
N PHE A 226 2.11 -26.30 8.47
CA PHE A 226 2.52 -27.25 7.43
C PHE A 226 3.35 -28.39 8.02
N PRO A 227 2.90 -29.66 7.92
CA PRO A 227 3.59 -30.80 8.51
C PRO A 227 4.87 -31.19 7.74
N GLY A 228 4.99 -30.82 6.46
CA GLY A 228 6.14 -31.16 5.60
C GLY A 228 7.32 -30.19 5.69
N LEU A 229 7.32 -29.25 6.63
CA LEU A 229 8.42 -28.31 6.82
C LEU A 229 9.31 -28.75 7.98
N ASP A 230 10.62 -28.66 7.76
CA ASP A 230 11.63 -29.02 8.75
C ASP A 230 11.84 -27.89 9.75
N ARG A 231 11.78 -28.23 11.04
CA ARG A 231 12.15 -27.31 12.12
C ARG A 231 13.63 -27.47 12.44
N VAL A 232 14.38 -26.39 12.25
CA VAL A 232 15.83 -26.33 12.52
C VAL A 232 16.05 -25.47 13.76
N GLY A 233 16.47 -26.10 14.86
CA GLY A 233 16.55 -25.42 16.15
C GLY A 233 15.19 -24.98 16.68
N ARG A 234 15.16 -23.94 17.52
CA ARG A 234 13.93 -23.51 18.21
C ARG A 234 13.06 -22.57 17.36
N ASN A 235 13.69 -21.70 16.57
CA ASN A 235 13.06 -20.53 15.99
C ASN A 235 13.23 -20.42 14.47
N THR A 236 13.58 -21.52 13.79
CA THR A 236 13.74 -21.54 12.34
C THR A 236 12.93 -22.69 11.75
N VAL A 237 12.19 -22.42 10.68
CA VAL A 237 11.45 -23.42 9.90
C VAL A 237 11.82 -23.23 8.44
N VAL A 238 12.23 -24.30 7.79
CA VAL A 238 12.62 -24.30 6.37
C VAL A 238 11.99 -25.48 5.66
N GLY A 239 11.88 -25.40 4.34
CA GLY A 239 11.47 -26.54 3.54
C GLY A 239 10.91 -26.10 2.20
N GLN A 240 10.27 -27.05 1.54
CA GLN A 240 9.69 -26.86 0.21
C GLN A 240 8.27 -27.40 0.20
N LEU A 241 7.36 -26.60 -0.36
CA LEU A 241 6.01 -26.98 -0.73
C LEU A 241 6.01 -27.21 -2.26
N GLY A 242 5.39 -28.31 -2.70
CA GLY A 242 5.32 -28.67 -4.10
C GLY A 242 6.68 -28.67 -4.82
N ALA A 243 6.73 -28.11 -6.02
CA ALA A 243 7.93 -27.96 -6.85
C ALA A 243 8.89 -26.85 -6.36
N GLY A 244 8.46 -25.97 -5.45
CA GLY A 244 9.30 -24.93 -4.87
C GLY A 244 9.77 -23.84 -5.85
N THR A 245 8.97 -23.56 -6.88
CA THR A 245 9.32 -22.58 -7.92
C THR A 245 9.38 -21.16 -7.36
N GLY A 246 8.46 -20.82 -6.45
CA GLY A 246 8.41 -19.55 -5.76
C GLY A 246 9.17 -19.58 -4.43
N ARG A 247 9.11 -18.46 -3.72
CA ARG A 247 9.75 -18.28 -2.42
C ARG A 247 8.87 -17.45 -1.49
N ILE A 248 8.79 -17.89 -0.24
CA ILE A 248 8.34 -17.07 0.88
C ILE A 248 9.40 -17.09 1.98
N ALA A 249 9.85 -15.90 2.38
CA ALA A 249 10.77 -15.69 3.49
C ALA A 249 10.14 -14.74 4.51
N ALA A 250 10.13 -15.13 5.78
CA ALA A 250 9.67 -14.28 6.87
C ALA A 250 10.74 -14.20 7.96
N ASN A 251 11.11 -12.99 8.37
CA ASN A 251 12.11 -12.76 9.42
C ASN A 251 11.56 -11.89 10.55
N ALA A 252 11.91 -12.25 11.78
CA ALA A 252 11.61 -11.48 12.97
C ALA A 252 12.83 -11.39 13.89
N THR A 253 13.04 -10.26 14.57
CA THR A 253 14.06 -10.20 15.63
C THR A 253 13.50 -10.82 16.91
N SER A 254 12.48 -10.20 17.52
CA SER A 254 11.84 -10.66 18.75
C SER A 254 10.34 -10.98 18.58
N GLY A 255 9.82 -10.80 17.36
CA GLY A 255 8.42 -11.01 17.00
C GLY A 255 8.00 -12.48 16.85
N THR A 256 6.72 -12.67 16.52
CA THR A 256 6.18 -14.01 16.21
C THR A 256 5.92 -14.14 14.72
N ILE A 257 6.28 -15.28 14.15
CA ILE A 257 5.97 -15.65 12.77
C ILE A 257 5.03 -16.85 12.81
N THR A 258 3.89 -16.73 12.16
CA THR A 258 2.91 -17.81 12.00
C THR A 258 2.67 -18.06 10.51
N LEU A 259 2.91 -19.28 10.05
CA LEU A 259 2.53 -19.74 8.72
C LEU A 259 1.31 -20.64 8.81
N LEU A 260 0.22 -20.24 8.18
CA LEU A 260 -1.07 -20.91 8.17
C LEU A 260 -1.35 -21.53 6.80
N ARG A 261 -2.06 -22.66 6.81
CA ARG A 261 -2.60 -23.29 5.61
C ARG A 261 -3.90 -22.62 5.22
N ARG A 262 -4.07 -22.38 3.92
CA ARG A 262 -5.36 -22.08 3.28
C ARG A 262 -5.80 -23.33 2.51
N PRO A 263 -7.00 -23.87 2.80
CA PRO A 263 -7.57 -24.94 1.99
C PRO A 263 -7.70 -24.50 0.53
N VAL A 264 -7.62 -25.44 -0.39
CA VAL A 264 -8.09 -25.19 -1.76
C VAL A 264 -9.61 -25.21 -1.69
N ASP A 265 -10.26 -24.06 -1.85
CA ASP A 265 -11.68 -24.03 -2.14
C ASP A 265 -11.82 -24.68 -3.52
N LEU A 266 -12.29 -25.93 -3.55
CA LEU A 266 -12.78 -26.51 -4.80
C LEU A 266 -13.97 -25.64 -5.15
N ASP A 267 -13.83 -24.79 -6.16
CA ASP A 267 -15.00 -24.19 -6.81
C ASP A 267 -15.94 -25.37 -7.09
N GLU A 268 -17.05 -25.44 -6.36
CA GLU A 268 -18.17 -26.27 -6.75
C GLU A 268 -18.57 -25.69 -8.11
N GLU A 269 -18.06 -26.31 -9.18
CA GLU A 269 -18.70 -26.28 -10.49
C GLU A 269 -20.17 -26.52 -10.20
N ASN A 270 -20.94 -25.43 -10.25
CA ASN A 270 -22.38 -25.46 -10.15
C ASN A 270 -22.86 -26.10 -11.44
N ASP A 271 -22.74 -27.42 -11.48
CA ASP A 271 -23.05 -28.30 -12.58
C ASP A 271 -24.56 -28.55 -12.51
N SER A 272 -25.38 -27.61 -13.02
CA SER A 272 -26.67 -27.84 -13.71
C SER A 272 -27.38 -26.56 -14.17
#